data_AF-A0AAD6NPM0-F1
#
_entry.id   AF-A0AAD6NPM0-F1
#
_cell.length_a   1.000
_cell.length_b   1.000
_cell.length_c   1.000
_cell.angle_alpha   90.00
_cell.angle_beta   90.00
_cell.angle_gamma   90.00
#
_symmetry.space_group_name_H-M   'P 1'
#
loop_
_entity.id
_entity.type
_entity.pdbx_description
1 polymer ?
#
loop_
_entity_poly.entity_id
_entity_poly.type
_entity_poly.pdbx_seq_one_letter_code
_entity_poly.pdbx_strand_id
1 'polypeptide(L)'
;MATSKILAPLCLMVLVFGLCLSTVKSHSYDVCAGVERPDPETIPCTINCILPDFVCGTDGVTYTCGCLDAFCHGVDVVKKGKC
;
A
#
# COMPACT_ATOMS: atom_id res chain seq x y z
N MET A 1 -17.68 44.22 -12.54
CA MET A 1 -18.56 43.12 -12.10
C MET A 1 -18.26 41.84 -12.90
N ALA A 2 -17.11 41.19 -12.68
CA ALA A 2 -16.74 39.97 -13.42
C ALA A 2 -16.03 38.90 -12.56
N THR A 3 -15.73 39.21 -11.30
CA THR A 3 -15.01 38.31 -10.38
C THR A 3 -15.93 37.36 -9.63
N SER A 4 -17.19 37.74 -9.39
CA SER A 4 -18.13 36.92 -8.61
C SER A 4 -18.69 35.70 -9.36
N LYS A 5 -18.78 35.75 -10.69
CA LYS A 5 -19.37 34.65 -11.50
C LYS A 5 -18.41 33.49 -11.73
N ILE A 6 -17.10 33.74 -11.64
CA ILE A 6 -16.04 32.75 -11.88
C ILE A 6 -15.59 32.12 -10.56
N LEU A 7 -15.74 32.83 -9.44
CA LEU A 7 -15.36 32.34 -8.11
C LEU A 7 -16.17 31.11 -7.68
N ALA A 8 -17.48 31.10 -7.93
CA ALA A 8 -18.37 29.98 -7.59
C ALA A 8 -18.02 28.66 -8.33
N PRO A 9 -17.85 28.63 -9.67
CA PRO A 9 -17.45 27.42 -10.36
C PRO A 9 -16.02 26.99 -10.05
N LEU A 10 -15.08 27.93 -9.80
CA LEU A 10 -13.73 27.56 -9.34
C LEU A 10 -13.77 26.87 -7.97
N CYS A 11 -14.55 27.40 -7.03
CA CYS A 11 -14.70 26.82 -5.70
C CYS A 11 -15.32 25.42 -5.78
N LEU A 12 -16.32 25.23 -6.64
CA LEU A 12 -16.94 23.93 -6.88
C LEU A 12 -15.93 22.92 -7.44
N MET A 13 -15.10 23.32 -8.41
CA MET A 13 -14.07 22.45 -8.99
C MET A 13 -13.01 22.06 -7.95
N VAL A 14 -12.57 22.99 -7.09
CA VAL A 14 -11.60 22.70 -6.01
C VAL A 14 -12.18 21.74 -4.97
N LEU A 15 -13.46 21.92 -4.60
CA LEU A 15 -14.15 21.03 -3.66
C LEU A 15 -14.33 19.62 -4.25
N VAL A 16 -14.74 19.51 -5.51
CA VAL A 16 -14.88 18.23 -6.21
C VAL A 16 -13.51 17.56 -6.36
N PHE A 17 -12.46 18.29 -6.73
CA PHE A 17 -11.12 17.72 -6.86
C PHE A 17 -10.56 17.25 -5.50
N GLY A 18 -10.80 17.99 -4.41
CA GLY A 18 -10.44 17.56 -3.05
C GLY A 18 -11.21 16.32 -2.58
N LEU A 19 -12.51 16.24 -2.89
CA LEU A 19 -13.34 15.05 -2.62
C LEU A 19 -12.88 13.86 -3.46
N CYS A 20 -12.55 14.06 -4.74
CA CYS A 20 -12.01 13.02 -5.61
C CYS A 20 -10.65 12.51 -5.10
N LEU A 21 -9.75 13.38 -4.65
CA LEU A 21 -8.48 12.95 -4.02
C LEU A 21 -8.72 12.08 -2.78
N SER A 22 -9.77 12.38 -2.01
CA SER A 22 -10.15 11.60 -0.83
C SER A 22 -10.56 10.17 -1.20
N THR A 23 -11.16 9.97 -2.38
CA THR A 23 -11.54 8.65 -2.91
C THR A 23 -10.37 7.89 -3.55
N VAL A 24 -9.22 8.55 -3.79
CA VAL A 24 -7.94 7.90 -4.14
C VAL A 24 -7.17 7.52 -2.87
N LYS A 25 -7.86 7.33 -1.74
CA LYS A 25 -7.31 6.50 -0.66
C LYS A 25 -7.37 5.08 -1.17
N SER A 26 -6.29 4.69 -1.86
CA SER A 26 -6.00 3.38 -2.41
C SER A 26 -6.84 2.31 -1.72
N HIS A 27 -7.77 1.71 -2.46
CA HIS A 27 -8.36 0.44 -2.06
C HIS A 27 -7.28 -0.63 -2.24
N SER A 28 -6.18 -0.48 -1.51
CA SER A 28 -5.24 -1.55 -1.25
C SER A 28 -6.02 -2.48 -0.35
N TYR A 29 -6.72 -3.43 -0.96
CA TYR A 29 -6.94 -4.73 -0.35
C TYR A 29 -5.63 -5.06 0.37
N ASP A 30 -5.65 -5.03 1.70
CA ASP A 30 -4.45 -5.30 2.46
C ASP A 30 -4.12 -6.77 2.23
N VAL A 31 -3.25 -7.02 1.25
CA VAL A 31 -2.85 -8.36 0.79
C VAL A 31 -2.33 -9.19 1.96
N CYS A 32 -1.90 -8.51 3.02
CA CYS A 32 -1.29 -9.03 4.22
C CYS A 32 -2.08 -8.67 5.48
N ALA A 33 -3.40 -8.46 5.35
CA ALA A 33 -4.27 -8.16 6.48
C ALA A 33 -4.11 -9.18 7.61
N GLY A 34 -3.86 -8.66 8.82
CA GLY A 34 -3.70 -9.46 10.03
C GLY A 34 -2.32 -10.10 10.21
N VAL A 35 -1.35 -9.80 9.35
CA VAL A 35 0.05 -10.20 9.56
C VAL A 35 0.77 -9.08 10.31
N GLU A 36 1.26 -9.39 11.52
CA GLU A 36 2.04 -8.44 12.31
C GLU A 36 3.41 -8.19 11.66
N ARG A 37 3.86 -6.93 11.66
CA ARG A 37 5.19 -6.59 11.19
C ARG A 37 6.22 -6.92 12.27
N PRO A 38 7.26 -7.70 11.94
CA PRO A 38 8.38 -7.89 12.85
C PRO A 38 9.04 -6.56 13.18
N ASP A 39 9.45 -6.40 14.43
CA ASP A 39 10.29 -5.28 14.82
C ASP A 39 11.73 -5.54 14.29
N PRO A 40 12.27 -4.65 13.43
CA PRO A 40 13.55 -4.87 12.78
C PRO A 40 14.75 -4.77 13.74
N GLU A 41 14.57 -4.25 14.95
CA GLU A 41 15.65 -4.12 15.95
C GLU A 41 15.84 -5.39 16.78
N THR A 42 14.83 -6.28 16.80
CA THR A 42 14.83 -7.44 17.71
C THR A 42 15.13 -8.77 17.05
N ILE A 43 14.87 -8.96 15.75
CA ILE A 43 14.98 -10.26 15.09
C ILE A 43 15.70 -10.15 13.73
N PRO A 44 16.86 -10.81 13.53
CA PRO A 44 17.45 -10.93 12.21
C PRO A 44 16.52 -11.74 11.30
N CYS A 45 16.19 -11.19 10.13
CA CYS A 45 15.23 -11.78 9.19
C CYS A 45 15.74 -13.07 8.57
N THR A 46 15.44 -14.18 9.26
CA THR A 46 15.82 -15.53 8.86
C THR A 46 14.56 -16.40 8.74
N ILE A 47 13.56 -15.88 8.03
CA ILE A 47 12.28 -16.58 7.85
C ILE A 47 12.51 -17.78 6.92
N ASN A 48 12.16 -18.98 7.39
CA ASN A 48 12.16 -20.19 6.59
C ASN A 48 10.79 -20.86 6.68
N CYS A 49 10.13 -21.03 5.54
CA CYS A 49 8.82 -21.67 5.41
C CYS A 49 8.96 -23.05 4.75
N ILE A 50 8.20 -24.03 5.23
CA ILE A 50 8.22 -25.41 4.68
C ILE A 50 7.54 -25.44 3.31
N LEU A 51 6.44 -24.70 3.16
CA LEU A 51 5.71 -24.53 1.91
C LEU A 51 5.80 -23.07 1.44
N PRO A 52 6.20 -22.80 0.19
CA PRO A 52 6.22 -21.45 -0.36
C PRO A 52 4.83 -20.80 -0.37
N ASP A 53 4.75 -19.59 0.19
CA ASP A 53 3.63 -18.65 0.01
C ASP A 53 4.18 -17.43 -0.74
N PHE A 54 4.22 -17.50 -2.08
CA PHE A 54 4.83 -16.43 -2.86
C PHE A 54 4.03 -15.14 -2.75
N VAL A 55 4.73 -14.03 -2.55
CA VAL A 55 4.16 -12.67 -2.66
C VAL A 55 5.10 -11.77 -3.43
N CYS A 56 4.55 -10.73 -4.05
CA CYS A 56 5.33 -9.72 -4.77
C CYS A 56 5.42 -8.45 -3.93
N GLY A 57 6.64 -8.05 -3.60
CA GLY A 57 6.93 -6.82 -2.90
C GLY A 57 6.74 -5.58 -3.76
N THR A 58 6.58 -4.44 -3.10
CA THR A 58 6.60 -3.10 -3.70
C THR A 58 7.94 -2.78 -4.38
N ASP A 59 9.00 -3.50 -4.02
CA ASP A 59 10.33 -3.45 -4.60
C ASP A 59 10.50 -4.33 -5.86
N GLY A 60 9.45 -5.08 -6.25
CA GLY A 60 9.50 -6.00 -7.38
C GLY A 60 10.21 -7.32 -7.10
N VAL A 61 10.55 -7.61 -5.84
CA VAL A 61 11.16 -8.88 -5.42
C VAL A 61 10.06 -9.86 -5.03
N THR A 62 10.25 -11.13 -5.42
CA THR A 62 9.39 -12.22 -4.97
C THR A 62 9.88 -12.73 -3.61
N TYR A 63 9.06 -12.56 -2.58
CA TYR A 63 9.27 -13.16 -1.27
C TYR A 63 8.62 -14.53 -1.23
N THR A 64 9.32 -15.52 -0.69
CA THR A 64 8.92 -16.94 -0.81
C THR A 64 8.10 -17.41 0.38
N CYS A 65 8.24 -16.73 1.52
CA CYS A 65 7.58 -17.09 2.77
C CYS A 65 6.47 -16.12 3.17
N GLY A 66 5.83 -15.51 2.18
CA GLY A 66 4.62 -14.73 2.37
C GLY A 66 4.87 -13.31 2.86
N CYS A 67 3.82 -12.74 3.41
CA CYS A 67 3.81 -11.37 3.93
C CYS A 67 4.81 -11.14 5.06
N LEU A 68 4.99 -12.13 5.94
CA LEU A 68 5.91 -12.02 7.07
C LEU A 68 7.37 -11.86 6.60
N ASP A 69 7.74 -12.58 5.55
CA ASP A 69 9.06 -12.51 4.92
C ASP A 69 9.32 -11.13 4.28
N ALA A 70 8.34 -10.63 3.52
CA ALA A 70 8.41 -9.28 2.96
C ALA A 70 8.50 -8.20 4.06
N PHE A 71 7.64 -8.28 5.08
CA PHE A 71 7.60 -7.32 6.19
C PHE A 71 8.87 -7.34 7.03
N CYS A 72 9.46 -8.51 7.25
CA CYS A 72 10.74 -8.60 7.95
C CYS A 72 11.81 -7.79 7.20
N HIS A 73 11.82 -7.87 5.87
CA HIS A 73 12.72 -7.07 5.04
C HIS A 73 12.28 -5.60 4.86
N GLY A 74 11.25 -5.15 5.59
CA GLY A 74 10.73 -3.78 5.51
C GLY A 74 9.97 -3.48 4.21
N VAL A 75 9.49 -4.51 3.51
CA VAL A 75 8.86 -4.37 2.20
C VAL A 75 7.37 -4.67 2.27
N ASP A 76 6.57 -3.73 1.75
CA ASP A 76 5.12 -3.90 1.59
C ASP A 76 4.81 -4.80 0.40
N VAL A 77 3.68 -5.51 0.45
CA VAL A 77 3.25 -6.45 -0.60
C VAL A 77 2.18 -5.83 -1.50
N VAL A 78 2.36 -5.95 -2.82
CA VAL A 78 1.40 -5.44 -3.81
C VAL A 78 0.41 -6.49 -4.32
N LYS A 79 0.81 -7.78 -4.33
CA LYS A 79 -0.05 -8.91 -4.75
C LYS A 79 0.42 -10.24 -4.14
N LYS A 80 -0.50 -11.21 -4.07
CA LYS A 80 -0.14 -12.63 -3.90
C LYS A 80 0.49 -13.19 -5.19
N GLY A 81 1.31 -14.22 -5.04
CA GLY A 81 2.08 -14.83 -6.11
C GLY A 81 3.39 -14.11 -6.39
N LYS A 82 4.18 -14.66 -7.31
CA LYS A 82 5.45 -14.07 -7.74
C LYS A 82 5.24 -12.71 -8.40
N CYS A 83 6.25 -11.84 -8.33
CA CYS A 83 6.38 -10.76 -9.29
C CYS A 83 6.49 -11.39 -10.69
#